data_AF-A0AB40AZS7-F1
#
_entry.id   AF-A0AB40AZS7-F1
#
_cell.length_a   1.000
_cell.length_b   1.000
_cell.length_c   1.000
_cell.angle_alpha   90.00
_cell.angle_beta   90.00
_cell.angle_gamma   90.00
#
_symmetry.space_group_name_H-M   'P 1'
#
loop_
_entity.id
_entity.type
_entity.pdbx_description
1 polymer ?
#
loop_
_entity_poly.entity_id
_entity_poly.type
_entity_poly.pdbx_seq_one_letter_code
_entity_poly.pdbx_strand_id
1 'polypeptide(L)'
;MESNSTTPATDIDQGHGTHVAGIAAGNFVDNAEVLDQALGRAAGMAPRAFISVYKVCWKPGGCGSAGVLAAIDKAMQDGVHILQMSFGARPPNLPTSFTEDDVAVATFSAMQKGIFPCTAAGNNGPDPKTLSHAAPWDMVAGATTTDRRIRATVTLGNGTQFHGESAYQPNMVTNQFLSLVFPGSNGQHSQLYCFNNSLNGTDVRDKIVMCNIGGLDNIEKGKVVRNAGGAGMILMNFERLGYTTFSDAHHLPVSHVSYKDAIQIKDYIISNSTPTAKITFGGTIFDIHPSPHWHTSHPEARPSIMEIL
;
A
#
# COMPACT_ATOMS: atom_id res chain seq x y z
N MET A 1 18.45 -28.86 -1.95
CA MET A 1 19.28 -28.70 -0.74
C MET A 1 18.35 -28.33 0.39
N GLU A 2 18.09 -29.29 1.28
CA GLU A 2 17.30 -29.09 2.49
C GLU A 2 18.00 -28.04 3.36
N SER A 3 17.33 -26.90 3.60
CA SER A 3 17.69 -26.02 4.71
C SER A 3 16.75 -26.36 5.86
N ASN A 4 17.25 -27.19 6.76
CA ASN A 4 16.59 -27.52 8.00
C ASN A 4 16.77 -26.30 8.94
N SER A 5 15.88 -25.31 8.83
CA SER A 5 15.79 -24.23 9.83
C SER A 5 14.66 -24.52 10.79
N THR A 6 14.99 -25.07 11.95
CA THR A 6 14.12 -25.16 13.13
C THR A 6 14.01 -23.81 13.85
N THR A 7 13.88 -22.73 13.09
CA THR A 7 13.46 -21.43 13.64
C THR A 7 11.95 -21.48 13.87
N PRO A 8 11.44 -21.09 15.06
CA PRO A 8 10.01 -20.99 15.28
C PRO A 8 9.37 -20.13 14.19
N ALA A 9 8.14 -20.46 13.77
CA ALA A 9 7.34 -19.70 12.81
C ALA A 9 6.95 -18.28 13.28
N THR A 10 7.71 -17.70 14.22
CA THR A 10 7.55 -16.35 14.77
C THR A 10 8.34 -15.30 13.99
N ASP A 11 9.17 -15.71 13.03
CA ASP A 11 9.93 -14.76 12.20
C ASP A 11 9.03 -14.15 11.11
N ILE A 12 8.16 -13.24 11.52
CA ILE A 12 7.28 -12.40 10.68
C ILE A 12 8.08 -11.18 10.20
N ASP A 13 9.17 -11.43 9.49
CA ASP A 13 10.21 -10.45 9.14
C ASP A 13 9.73 -9.31 8.21
N GLN A 14 8.45 -9.29 7.83
CA GLN A 14 7.84 -8.27 6.96
C GLN A 14 6.50 -7.71 7.45
N GLY A 15 5.93 -8.23 8.55
CA GLY A 15 4.59 -7.85 9.03
C GLY A 15 3.41 -8.30 8.14
N HIS A 16 3.60 -8.45 6.82
CA HIS A 16 2.54 -8.79 5.85
C HIS A 16 1.74 -10.04 6.25
N GLY A 17 2.41 -11.16 6.54
CA GLY A 17 1.73 -12.40 6.96
C GLY A 17 0.92 -12.25 8.24
N THR A 18 1.41 -11.46 9.22
CA THR A 18 0.64 -11.17 10.45
C THR A 18 -0.55 -10.27 10.18
N HIS A 19 -0.40 -9.28 9.28
CA HIS A 19 -1.48 -8.39 8.91
C HIS A 19 -2.62 -9.16 8.21
N VAL A 20 -2.29 -10.00 7.22
CA VAL A 20 -3.24 -10.88 6.51
C VAL A 20 -3.92 -11.86 7.47
N ALA A 21 -3.15 -12.51 8.35
CA ALA A 21 -3.70 -13.44 9.35
C ALA A 21 -4.63 -12.72 10.35
N GLY A 22 -4.28 -11.50 10.75
CA GLY A 22 -5.08 -10.64 11.62
C GLY A 22 -6.43 -10.27 11.00
N ILE A 23 -6.45 -9.93 9.70
CA ILE A 23 -7.69 -9.62 8.98
C ILE A 23 -8.57 -10.86 8.81
N ALA A 24 -7.97 -12.02 8.52
CA ALA A 24 -8.74 -13.25 8.35
C ALA A 24 -9.38 -13.71 9.67
N ALA A 25 -8.58 -13.83 10.73
CA ALA A 25 -8.97 -14.51 11.96
C ALA A 25 -8.34 -13.95 13.25
N GLY A 26 -7.87 -12.70 13.23
CA GLY A 26 -7.38 -12.03 14.43
C GLY A 26 -8.44 -11.99 15.54
N ASN A 27 -8.04 -12.33 16.76
CA ASN A 27 -8.92 -12.23 17.92
C ASN A 27 -9.20 -10.76 18.24
N PHE A 28 -10.19 -10.50 19.09
CA PHE A 28 -10.53 -9.17 19.53
C PHE A 28 -9.37 -8.51 20.30
N VAL A 29 -8.97 -7.32 19.85
CA VAL A 29 -7.99 -6.46 20.52
C VAL A 29 -8.62 -5.10 20.71
N ASP A 30 -8.90 -4.74 21.96
CA ASP A 30 -9.40 -3.41 22.32
C ASP A 30 -8.27 -2.38 22.25
N ASN A 31 -8.62 -1.12 21.95
CA ASN A 31 -7.70 0.01 21.85
C ASN A 31 -6.57 -0.20 20.83
N ALA A 32 -6.86 -0.88 19.72
CA ALA A 32 -5.96 -1.00 18.60
C ALA A 32 -5.93 0.31 17.80
N GLU A 33 -4.73 0.80 17.50
CA GLU A 33 -4.51 2.05 16.77
C GLU A 33 -3.15 2.03 16.05
N VAL A 34 -2.96 2.99 15.15
CA VAL A 34 -1.65 3.30 14.55
C VAL A 34 -1.38 4.79 14.70
N LEU A 35 -0.41 5.17 15.54
CA LEU A 35 -0.03 6.57 15.77
C LEU A 35 -1.25 7.46 16.13
N ASP A 36 -2.04 7.02 17.12
CA ASP A 36 -3.29 7.66 17.55
C ASP A 36 -4.40 7.70 16.46
N GLN A 37 -4.22 6.99 15.35
CA GLN A 37 -5.18 6.89 14.25
C GLN A 37 -5.91 5.55 14.25
N ALA A 38 -7.12 5.56 13.71
CA ALA A 38 -7.97 4.38 13.58
C ALA A 38 -8.26 3.65 14.91
N LEU A 39 -8.23 4.38 16.04
CA LEU A 39 -8.49 3.83 17.37
C LEU A 39 -9.84 3.10 17.41
N GLY A 40 -9.80 1.84 17.83
CA GLY A 40 -10.99 1.03 18.00
C GLY A 40 -10.69 -0.37 18.49
N ARG A 41 -11.66 -1.28 18.31
CA ARG A 41 -11.49 -2.70 18.56
C ARG A 41 -11.16 -3.41 17.25
N ALA A 42 -9.93 -3.88 17.10
CA ALA A 42 -9.54 -4.68 15.95
C ALA A 42 -10.03 -6.13 16.11
N ALA A 43 -10.47 -6.74 15.02
CA ALA A 43 -10.84 -8.14 14.92
C ALA A 43 -10.77 -8.59 13.46
N GLY A 44 -10.48 -9.87 13.23
CA GLY A 44 -10.59 -10.48 11.92
C GLY A 44 -12.05 -10.79 11.55
N MET A 45 -12.25 -11.24 10.30
CA MET A 45 -13.58 -11.67 9.84
C MET A 45 -14.11 -12.89 10.60
N ALA A 46 -13.21 -13.78 11.05
CA ALA A 46 -13.54 -14.96 11.86
C ALA A 46 -12.67 -15.04 13.13
N PRO A 47 -12.91 -14.21 14.17
CA PRO A 47 -12.02 -14.08 15.34
C PRO A 47 -11.81 -15.35 16.19
N ARG A 48 -12.63 -16.38 15.97
CA ARG A 48 -12.58 -17.67 16.67
C ARG A 48 -12.07 -18.81 15.80
N ALA A 49 -11.71 -18.54 14.55
CA ALA A 49 -11.11 -19.55 13.69
C ALA A 49 -9.66 -19.83 14.13
N PHE A 50 -9.22 -21.07 13.93
CA PHE A 50 -7.82 -21.43 14.13
C PHE A 50 -6.98 -20.98 12.92
N ILE A 51 -5.74 -20.55 13.18
CA ILE A 51 -4.79 -20.12 12.14
C ILE A 51 -3.63 -21.12 12.10
N SER A 52 -3.38 -21.70 10.93
CA SER A 52 -2.16 -22.43 10.61
C SER A 52 -1.30 -21.59 9.67
N VAL A 53 -0.04 -21.35 10.05
CA VAL A 53 0.86 -20.43 9.32
C VAL A 53 1.90 -21.23 8.54
N TYR A 54 1.97 -20.98 7.23
CA TYR A 54 2.96 -21.56 6.33
C TYR A 54 3.78 -20.44 5.66
N LYS A 55 5.00 -20.20 6.14
CA LYS A 55 5.87 -19.13 5.62
C LYS A 55 6.54 -19.58 4.33
N VAL A 56 6.14 -18.97 3.20
CA VAL A 56 6.66 -19.31 1.86
C VAL A 56 7.40 -18.16 1.18
N CYS A 57 7.37 -16.96 1.75
CA CYS A 57 7.98 -15.76 1.19
C CYS A 57 9.14 -15.25 2.05
N TRP A 58 10.26 -14.90 1.41
CA TRP A 58 11.51 -14.53 2.08
C TRP A 58 12.16 -13.29 1.43
N LYS A 59 13.03 -12.60 2.20
CA LYS A 59 13.85 -11.48 1.73
C LYS A 59 15.34 -11.87 1.74
N PRO A 60 16.10 -11.58 0.66
CA PRO A 60 15.62 -11.31 -0.69
C PRO A 60 15.07 -12.62 -1.32
N GLY A 61 14.07 -12.54 -2.21
CA GLY A 61 13.67 -13.72 -3.01
C GLY A 61 12.18 -13.89 -3.30
N GLY A 62 11.30 -13.23 -2.56
CA GLY A 62 9.85 -13.38 -2.77
C GLY A 62 9.36 -14.78 -2.37
N CYS A 63 8.30 -15.25 -3.03
CA CYS A 63 7.64 -16.52 -2.73
C CYS A 63 8.01 -17.55 -3.80
N GLY A 64 8.91 -18.49 -3.47
CA GLY A 64 9.39 -19.49 -4.43
C GLY A 64 8.36 -20.60 -4.66
N SER A 65 8.12 -20.97 -5.92
CA SER A 65 7.06 -21.93 -6.29
C SER A 65 7.15 -23.27 -5.56
N ALA A 66 8.35 -23.83 -5.41
CA ALA A 66 8.54 -25.09 -4.69
C ALA A 66 8.11 -24.99 -3.20
N GLY A 67 8.39 -23.85 -2.55
CA GLY A 67 7.98 -23.61 -1.17
C GLY A 67 6.46 -23.42 -1.05
N VAL A 68 5.85 -22.74 -2.03
CA VAL A 68 4.40 -22.56 -2.11
C VAL A 68 3.69 -23.90 -2.29
N LEU A 69 4.14 -24.73 -3.24
CA LEU A 69 3.57 -26.07 -3.47
C LEU A 69 3.68 -26.96 -2.23
N ALA A 70 4.85 -27.00 -1.59
CA ALA A 70 5.06 -27.77 -0.38
C ALA A 70 4.16 -27.31 0.78
N ALA A 71 3.94 -25.99 0.91
CA ALA A 71 3.05 -25.44 1.91
C ALA A 71 1.58 -25.77 1.65
N ILE A 72 1.12 -25.70 0.40
CA ILE A 72 -0.25 -26.07 0.04
C ILE A 72 -0.46 -27.57 0.32
N ASP A 73 0.47 -28.42 -0.08
CA ASP A 73 0.37 -29.87 0.21
C ASP A 73 0.34 -30.15 1.71
N LYS A 74 1.22 -29.49 2.48
CA LYS A 74 1.24 -29.63 3.93
C LYS A 74 -0.07 -29.14 4.57
N ALA A 75 -0.61 -28.01 4.11
CA ALA A 75 -1.89 -27.49 4.58
C ALA A 75 -3.06 -28.45 4.28
N MET A 76 -3.06 -29.09 3.11
CA MET A 76 -4.03 -30.13 2.78
C MET A 76 -3.91 -31.35 3.73
N GLN A 77 -2.69 -31.78 4.05
CA GLN A 77 -2.45 -32.88 4.99
C GLN A 77 -2.87 -32.54 6.42
N ASP A 78 -2.68 -31.28 6.84
CA ASP A 78 -3.07 -30.79 8.16
C ASP A 78 -4.59 -30.58 8.28
N GLY A 79 -5.35 -30.72 7.18
CA GLY A 79 -6.80 -30.66 7.19
C GLY A 79 -7.37 -29.24 7.35
N VAL A 80 -6.69 -28.23 6.80
CA VAL A 80 -7.22 -26.85 6.81
C VAL A 80 -8.51 -26.77 5.99
N HIS A 81 -9.41 -25.85 6.36
CA HIS A 81 -10.68 -25.65 5.63
C HIS A 81 -10.56 -24.59 4.52
N ILE A 82 -9.70 -23.59 4.71
CA ILE A 82 -9.51 -22.46 3.81
C ILE A 82 -8.01 -22.23 3.63
N LEU A 83 -7.58 -22.01 2.40
CA LEU A 83 -6.25 -21.50 2.07
C LEU A 83 -6.37 -20.01 1.78
N GLN A 84 -5.74 -19.16 2.59
CA GLN A 84 -5.63 -17.73 2.29
C GLN A 84 -4.22 -17.42 1.78
N MET A 85 -4.14 -16.92 0.54
CA MET A 85 -2.89 -16.66 -0.18
C MET A 85 -2.87 -15.25 -0.75
N SER A 86 -2.26 -14.32 -0.01
CA SER A 86 -2.04 -12.94 -0.46
C SER A 86 -0.62 -12.78 -1.03
N PHE A 87 -0.39 -13.42 -2.16
CA PHE A 87 0.81 -13.26 -2.97
C PHE A 87 0.46 -13.60 -4.42
N GLY A 88 1.30 -13.24 -5.39
CA GLY A 88 1.07 -13.65 -6.77
C GLY A 88 2.18 -13.21 -7.71
N ALA A 89 2.17 -13.80 -8.91
CA ALA A 89 3.07 -13.43 -9.99
C ALA A 89 2.77 -12.00 -10.49
N ARG A 90 3.75 -11.37 -11.13
CA ARG A 90 3.60 -10.03 -11.72
C ARG A 90 4.09 -10.04 -13.17
N PRO A 91 3.53 -9.21 -14.07
CA PRO A 91 4.04 -9.06 -15.42
C PRO A 91 5.56 -8.79 -15.45
N PRO A 92 6.31 -9.38 -16.40
CA PRO A 92 5.85 -10.23 -17.50
C PRO A 92 5.66 -11.72 -17.14
N ASN A 93 5.86 -12.10 -15.87
CA ASN A 93 5.91 -13.50 -15.43
C ASN A 93 4.53 -14.08 -15.07
N LEU A 94 3.45 -13.56 -15.66
CA LEU A 94 2.12 -14.13 -15.44
C LEU A 94 1.98 -15.46 -16.21
N PRO A 95 1.42 -16.52 -15.59
CA PRO A 95 1.22 -17.78 -16.29
C PRO A 95 0.30 -17.64 -17.50
N THR A 96 0.62 -18.37 -18.57
CA THR A 96 -0.15 -18.36 -19.82
C THR A 96 -1.30 -19.37 -19.81
N SER A 97 -1.25 -20.37 -18.93
CA SER A 97 -2.25 -21.41 -18.77
C SER A 97 -2.33 -21.90 -17.31
N PHE A 98 -3.48 -22.43 -16.90
CA PHE A 98 -3.66 -22.99 -15.55
C PHE A 98 -2.82 -24.25 -15.29
N THR A 99 -2.41 -24.95 -16.34
CA THR A 99 -1.55 -26.14 -16.24
C THR A 99 -0.09 -25.81 -16.01
N GLU A 100 0.33 -24.59 -16.34
CA GLU A 100 1.69 -24.06 -16.12
C GLU A 100 1.75 -23.21 -14.84
N ASP A 101 0.61 -22.97 -14.20
CA ASP A 101 0.52 -22.24 -12.93
C ASP A 101 0.52 -23.23 -11.77
N ASP A 102 1.67 -23.35 -11.12
CA ASP A 102 1.88 -24.20 -9.94
C ASP A 102 0.81 -23.95 -8.86
N VAL A 103 0.43 -22.69 -8.63
CA VAL A 103 -0.59 -22.35 -7.63
C VAL A 103 -1.95 -22.85 -8.09
N ALA A 104 -2.33 -22.60 -9.35
CA ALA A 104 -3.61 -23.06 -9.87
C ALA A 104 -3.75 -24.59 -9.81
N VAL A 105 -2.71 -25.34 -10.17
CA VAL A 105 -2.71 -26.82 -10.07
C VAL A 105 -2.86 -27.29 -8.63
N ALA A 106 -2.17 -26.65 -7.69
CA ALA A 106 -2.23 -27.00 -6.28
C ALA A 106 -3.59 -26.64 -5.65
N THR A 107 -4.15 -25.48 -5.99
CA THR A 107 -5.47 -25.06 -5.49
C THR A 107 -6.60 -25.89 -6.09
N PHE A 108 -6.46 -26.38 -7.33
CA PHE A 108 -7.39 -27.35 -7.89
C PHE A 108 -7.45 -28.63 -7.05
N SER A 109 -6.27 -29.15 -6.68
CA SER A 109 -6.16 -30.33 -5.82
C SER A 109 -6.74 -30.10 -4.41
N ALA A 110 -6.55 -28.90 -3.86
CA ALA A 110 -7.15 -28.50 -2.59
C ALA A 110 -8.69 -28.46 -2.68
N MET A 111 -9.22 -27.84 -3.74
CA MET A 111 -10.67 -27.76 -3.98
C MET A 111 -11.30 -29.15 -4.14
N GLN A 112 -10.63 -30.09 -4.82
CA GLN A 112 -11.08 -31.49 -4.93
C GLN A 112 -11.19 -32.21 -3.58
N LYS A 113 -10.42 -31.76 -2.57
CA LYS A 113 -10.48 -32.26 -1.19
C LYS A 113 -11.43 -31.45 -0.30
N GLY A 114 -12.20 -30.52 -0.88
CA GLY A 114 -13.13 -29.66 -0.13
C GLY A 114 -12.47 -28.52 0.63
N ILE A 115 -11.23 -28.16 0.29
CA ILE A 115 -10.49 -27.05 0.89
C ILE A 115 -10.62 -25.83 0.00
N PHE A 116 -11.13 -24.72 0.53
CA PHE A 116 -11.49 -23.55 -0.27
C PHE A 116 -10.30 -22.59 -0.45
N PRO A 117 -9.80 -22.37 -1.67
CA PRO A 117 -8.71 -21.43 -1.94
C PRO A 117 -9.24 -20.00 -2.13
N CYS A 118 -8.64 -19.07 -1.40
CA CYS A 118 -8.81 -17.64 -1.52
C CYS A 118 -7.46 -17.01 -1.90
N THR A 119 -7.43 -16.26 -3.00
CA THR A 119 -6.22 -15.63 -3.54
C THR A 119 -6.48 -14.16 -3.80
N ALA A 120 -5.45 -13.32 -3.70
CA ALA A 120 -5.58 -11.91 -4.07
C ALA A 120 -5.41 -11.71 -5.57
N ALA A 121 -6.18 -10.83 -6.21
CA ALA A 121 -6.04 -10.66 -7.66
C ALA A 121 -4.78 -9.88 -8.10
N GLY A 122 -4.09 -9.20 -7.18
CA GLY A 122 -2.78 -8.60 -7.41
C GLY A 122 -2.77 -7.15 -7.92
N ASN A 123 -1.74 -6.41 -7.50
CA ASN A 123 -1.68 -4.93 -7.54
C ASN A 123 -1.20 -4.32 -8.87
N ASN A 124 -1.30 -5.06 -9.99
CA ASN A 124 -0.58 -4.71 -11.22
C ASN A 124 -1.38 -3.88 -12.23
N GLY A 125 -2.68 -3.66 -12.06
CA GLY A 125 -3.44 -2.87 -13.03
C GLY A 125 -3.30 -1.35 -12.83
N PRO A 126 -4.06 -0.50 -13.54
CA PRO A 126 -5.40 -0.71 -14.10
C PRO A 126 -5.48 -1.36 -15.47
N ASP A 127 -4.35 -1.63 -16.10
CA ASP A 127 -4.36 -2.16 -17.45
C ASP A 127 -5.05 -3.54 -17.51
N PRO A 128 -5.76 -3.87 -18.60
CA PRO A 128 -6.37 -5.18 -18.76
C PRO A 128 -5.35 -6.32 -18.66
N LYS A 129 -5.80 -7.50 -18.22
CA LYS A 129 -5.00 -8.74 -18.13
C LYS A 129 -3.81 -8.63 -17.16
N THR A 130 -4.02 -8.00 -16.02
CA THR A 130 -3.00 -7.79 -14.98
C THR A 130 -3.22 -8.62 -13.72
N LEU A 131 -4.23 -9.49 -13.69
CA LEU A 131 -4.53 -10.37 -12.56
C LEU A 131 -3.39 -11.37 -12.33
N SER A 132 -2.98 -11.53 -11.07
CA SER A 132 -2.01 -12.52 -10.63
C SER A 132 -2.59 -13.92 -10.52
N HIS A 133 -3.89 -14.02 -10.23
CA HIS A 133 -4.65 -15.27 -10.11
C HIS A 133 -5.96 -15.15 -10.89
N ALA A 134 -6.32 -16.20 -11.62
CA ALA A 134 -7.53 -16.21 -12.45
C ALA A 134 -8.16 -17.61 -12.59
N ALA A 135 -7.73 -18.57 -11.76
CA ALA A 135 -8.24 -19.92 -11.82
C ALA A 135 -9.74 -19.96 -11.46
N PRO A 136 -10.61 -20.65 -12.22
CA PRO A 136 -12.05 -20.65 -11.97
C PRO A 136 -12.49 -21.26 -10.64
N TRP A 137 -11.63 -22.07 -10.03
CA TRP A 137 -11.84 -22.70 -8.74
C TRP A 137 -11.34 -21.86 -7.56
N ASP A 138 -10.65 -20.75 -7.81
CA ASP A 138 -10.20 -19.84 -6.76
C ASP A 138 -11.22 -18.74 -6.50
N MET A 139 -11.42 -18.39 -5.23
CA MET A 139 -12.01 -17.11 -4.87
C MET A 139 -10.94 -16.04 -4.98
N VAL A 140 -10.98 -15.31 -6.09
CA VAL A 140 -10.03 -14.23 -6.37
C VAL A 140 -10.56 -12.91 -5.81
N ALA A 141 -9.95 -12.42 -4.74
CA ALA A 141 -10.39 -11.24 -4.00
C ALA A 141 -9.88 -9.94 -4.62
N GLY A 142 -10.81 -9.01 -4.86
CA GLY A 142 -10.59 -7.62 -5.22
C GLY A 142 -10.46 -6.69 -4.03
N ALA A 143 -9.71 -5.59 -4.14
CA ALA A 143 -9.74 -4.53 -3.13
C ALA A 143 -10.45 -3.27 -3.60
N THR A 144 -11.16 -2.71 -2.64
CA THR A 144 -11.87 -1.44 -2.73
C THR A 144 -11.52 -0.61 -1.51
N THR A 145 -11.79 0.69 -1.58
CA THR A 145 -11.66 1.55 -0.40
C THR A 145 -12.83 1.38 0.55
N THR A 146 -12.60 1.75 1.81
CA THR A 146 -13.66 1.91 2.81
C THR A 146 -14.12 3.38 2.83
N ASP A 147 -15.11 3.69 3.66
CA ASP A 147 -15.58 5.05 3.96
C ASP A 147 -14.70 5.79 4.99
N ARG A 148 -13.66 5.12 5.53
CA ARG A 148 -12.70 5.68 6.48
C ARG A 148 -11.51 6.31 5.77
N ARG A 149 -11.05 7.47 6.22
CA ARG A 149 -9.80 8.13 5.76
C ARG A 149 -9.01 8.66 6.95
N ILE A 150 -7.68 8.70 6.84
CA ILE A 150 -6.82 9.34 7.83
C ILE A 150 -6.31 10.66 7.24
N ARG A 151 -7.03 11.75 7.55
CA ARG A 151 -7.01 12.99 6.75
C ARG A 151 -5.76 13.83 6.98
N ALA A 152 -5.07 14.15 5.88
CA ALA A 152 -4.03 15.18 5.80
C ALA A 152 -4.37 16.15 4.67
N THR A 153 -4.75 17.38 5.00
CA THR A 153 -5.20 18.38 4.03
C THR A 153 -4.08 19.35 3.69
N VAL A 154 -3.77 19.47 2.40
CA VAL A 154 -2.89 20.51 1.86
C VAL A 154 -3.72 21.77 1.60
N THR A 155 -3.33 22.89 2.19
CA THR A 155 -3.85 24.22 1.84
C THR A 155 -2.75 25.01 1.14
N LEU A 156 -3.00 25.47 -0.08
CA LEU A 156 -2.08 26.32 -0.82
C LEU A 156 -2.20 27.78 -0.40
N GLY A 157 -1.19 28.60 -0.69
CA GLY A 157 -1.17 30.02 -0.33
C GLY A 157 -2.30 30.85 -0.97
N ASN A 158 -2.92 30.36 -2.04
CA ASN A 158 -4.12 30.95 -2.65
C ASN A 158 -5.44 30.54 -1.97
N GLY A 159 -5.38 29.72 -0.92
CA GLY A 159 -6.55 29.22 -0.17
C GLY A 159 -7.17 27.93 -0.73
N THR A 160 -6.73 27.44 -1.88
CA THR A 160 -7.23 26.15 -2.42
C THR A 160 -6.80 25.00 -1.52
N GLN A 161 -7.73 24.07 -1.28
CA GLN A 161 -7.51 22.91 -0.40
C GLN A 161 -7.60 21.60 -1.17
N PHE A 162 -6.71 20.67 -0.83
CA PHE A 162 -6.66 19.32 -1.37
C PHE A 162 -6.61 18.32 -0.23
N HIS A 163 -7.44 17.29 -0.32
CA HIS A 163 -7.54 16.27 0.71
C HIS A 163 -6.68 15.08 0.36
N GLY A 164 -5.64 14.86 1.14
CA GLY A 164 -4.81 13.68 1.10
C GLY A 164 -4.89 12.87 2.39
N GLU A 165 -3.94 11.94 2.52
CA GLU A 165 -3.88 11.01 3.65
C GLU A 165 -2.45 10.86 4.21
N SER A 166 -2.38 10.58 5.52
CA SER A 166 -1.15 10.25 6.25
C SER A 166 -1.49 9.73 7.65
N ALA A 167 -0.90 8.61 8.07
CA ALA A 167 -1.05 8.12 9.44
C ALA A 167 -0.19 8.91 10.44
N TYR A 168 0.95 9.44 10.01
CA TYR A 168 1.76 10.28 10.88
C TYR A 168 1.15 11.69 10.96
N GLN A 169 0.62 12.03 12.13
CA GLN A 169 -0.02 13.32 12.44
C GLN A 169 0.62 13.92 13.72
N PRO A 170 1.70 14.70 13.61
CA PRO A 170 2.35 15.23 14.79
C PRO A 170 1.48 16.29 15.49
N ASN A 171 1.43 16.28 16.82
CA ASN A 171 0.67 17.26 17.61
C ASN A 171 1.16 18.72 17.43
N MET A 172 2.44 18.89 17.07
CA MET A 172 3.06 20.19 16.79
C MET A 172 3.00 20.50 15.30
N VAL A 173 1.80 20.73 14.77
CA VAL A 173 1.67 21.25 13.41
C VAL A 173 1.62 22.75 13.50
N THR A 174 2.72 23.38 13.11
CA THR A 174 2.74 24.81 12.90
C THR A 174 1.67 25.12 11.86
N ASN A 175 0.68 25.92 12.25
CA ASN A 175 -0.41 26.34 11.37
C ASN A 175 0.07 27.36 10.31
N GLN A 176 1.35 27.26 9.93
CA GLN A 176 2.16 28.19 9.18
C GLN A 176 2.25 27.74 7.72
N PHE A 177 2.18 28.70 6.81
CA PHE A 177 2.51 28.48 5.42
C PHE A 177 4.03 28.44 5.26
N LEU A 178 4.52 27.37 4.64
CA LEU A 178 5.92 27.17 4.29
C LEU A 178 6.08 27.28 2.77
N SER A 179 7.28 27.61 2.32
CA SER A 179 7.60 27.57 0.89
C SER A 179 7.39 26.15 0.36
N LEU A 180 6.72 26.05 -0.78
CA LEU A 180 6.46 24.79 -1.47
C LEU A 180 7.42 24.67 -2.65
N VAL A 181 8.16 23.57 -2.73
CA VAL A 181 9.12 23.34 -3.82
C VAL A 181 8.87 22.00 -4.48
N PHE A 182 9.07 21.95 -5.79
CA PHE A 182 9.10 20.70 -6.56
C PHE A 182 10.46 20.57 -7.26
N PRO A 183 11.49 20.03 -6.59
CA PRO A 183 12.85 19.93 -7.13
C PRO A 183 12.94 19.29 -8.51
N GLY A 184 12.09 18.29 -8.78
CA GLY A 184 12.07 17.60 -10.06
C GLY A 184 11.50 18.41 -11.24
N SER A 185 10.92 19.60 -11.02
CA SER A 185 10.41 20.42 -12.13
C SER A 185 11.50 20.88 -13.11
N ASN A 186 12.67 21.24 -12.58
CA ASN A 186 13.83 21.71 -13.32
C ASN A 186 15.08 20.84 -13.07
N GLY A 187 14.88 19.68 -12.43
CA GLY A 187 15.94 18.85 -11.87
C GLY A 187 16.17 17.54 -12.63
N GLN A 188 16.98 16.67 -12.03
CA GLN A 188 17.20 15.31 -12.53
C GLN A 188 15.98 14.43 -12.28
N HIS A 189 15.84 13.35 -13.06
CA HIS A 189 14.76 12.38 -12.89
C HIS A 189 14.68 11.82 -11.46
N SER A 190 15.83 11.62 -10.78
CA SER A 190 15.88 11.16 -9.39
C SER A 190 15.23 12.13 -8.39
N GLN A 191 15.22 13.43 -8.69
CA GLN A 191 14.64 14.47 -7.85
C GLN A 191 13.11 14.52 -7.93
N LEU A 192 12.52 14.03 -9.04
CA LEU A 192 11.08 13.85 -9.14
C LEU A 192 10.56 12.88 -8.07
N TYR A 193 11.38 11.90 -7.70
CA TYR A 193 11.00 10.83 -6.78
C TYR A 193 11.61 10.96 -5.39
N CYS A 194 12.43 11.99 -5.14
CA CYS A 194 13.13 12.17 -3.87
C CYS A 194 13.92 10.90 -3.47
N PHE A 195 14.68 10.35 -4.42
CA PHE A 195 15.56 9.21 -4.17
C PHE A 195 16.73 9.56 -3.26
N ASN A 196 17.39 8.52 -2.74
CA ASN A 196 18.57 8.69 -1.90
C ASN A 196 19.59 9.63 -2.56
N ASN A 197 20.05 10.62 -1.78
CA ASN A 197 21.00 11.66 -2.19
C ASN A 197 20.53 12.60 -3.33
N SER A 198 19.29 12.48 -3.82
CA SER A 198 18.82 13.33 -4.93
C SER A 198 18.63 14.80 -4.55
N LEU A 199 18.40 15.08 -3.26
CA LEU A 199 18.16 16.43 -2.75
C LEU A 199 19.45 17.13 -2.28
N ASN A 200 20.61 16.50 -2.42
CA ASN A 200 21.89 17.09 -2.05
C ASN A 200 22.19 18.31 -2.94
N GLY A 201 22.42 19.46 -2.31
CA GLY A 201 22.65 20.73 -3.01
C GLY A 201 21.36 21.43 -3.47
N THR A 202 20.18 20.88 -3.18
CA THR A 202 18.89 21.55 -3.42
C THR A 202 18.41 22.26 -2.17
N ASP A 203 17.97 23.51 -2.30
CA ASP A 203 17.44 24.29 -1.19
C ASP A 203 16.01 23.85 -0.80
N VAL A 204 15.94 22.81 0.03
CA VAL A 204 14.69 22.24 0.58
C VAL A 204 14.52 22.47 2.09
N ARG A 205 15.49 23.11 2.74
CA ARG A 205 15.50 23.25 4.19
C ARG A 205 14.36 24.14 4.66
N ASP A 206 13.60 23.68 5.65
CA ASP A 206 12.40 24.35 6.20
C ASP A 206 11.25 24.53 5.18
N LYS A 207 11.24 23.73 4.10
CA LYS A 207 10.22 23.78 3.03
C LYS A 207 9.37 22.52 2.98
N ILE A 208 8.22 22.63 2.31
CA ILE A 208 7.42 21.48 1.90
C ILE A 208 7.91 21.03 0.53
N VAL A 209 8.30 19.76 0.41
CA VAL A 209 8.85 19.18 -0.83
C VAL A 209 7.79 18.31 -1.50
N MET A 210 7.53 18.56 -2.77
CA MET A 210 6.66 17.71 -3.58
C MET A 210 7.47 16.57 -4.22
N CYS A 211 7.00 15.33 -4.13
CA CYS A 211 7.67 14.13 -4.66
C CYS A 211 6.65 13.19 -5.31
N ASN A 212 7.01 12.52 -6.40
CA ASN A 212 6.24 11.40 -6.96
C ASN A 212 6.40 10.15 -6.10
N ILE A 213 5.34 9.35 -5.96
CA ILE A 213 5.45 7.98 -5.44
C ILE A 213 6.27 7.09 -6.40
N GLY A 214 6.59 5.84 -6.03
CA GLY A 214 7.29 4.88 -6.90
C GLY A 214 8.82 4.91 -6.85
N GLY A 215 9.43 3.80 -7.28
CA GLY A 215 10.88 3.55 -7.29
C GLY A 215 11.51 3.31 -5.91
N LEU A 216 11.22 4.19 -4.96
CA LEU A 216 11.61 4.09 -3.55
C LEU A 216 10.34 3.99 -2.70
N ASP A 217 10.42 3.29 -1.57
CA ASP A 217 9.32 3.23 -0.60
C ASP A 217 8.89 4.64 -0.13
N ASN A 218 7.59 4.84 0.06
CA ASN A 218 7.04 6.16 0.39
C ASN A 218 7.52 6.67 1.76
N ILE A 219 7.67 5.78 2.73
CA ILE A 219 8.17 6.11 4.07
C ILE A 219 9.65 6.49 3.97
N GLU A 220 10.42 5.76 3.15
CA GLU A 220 11.83 6.05 2.89
C GLU A 220 12.04 7.39 2.17
N LYS A 221 11.20 7.75 1.20
CA LYS A 221 11.21 9.12 0.60
C LYS A 221 11.03 10.20 1.67
N GLY A 222 10.15 9.95 2.64
CA GLY A 222 9.97 10.84 3.77
C GLY A 222 11.26 11.02 4.59
N LYS A 223 12.02 9.93 4.82
CA LYS A 223 13.34 10.02 5.47
C LYS A 223 14.31 10.86 4.64
N VAL A 224 14.34 10.68 3.32
CA VAL A 224 15.22 11.47 2.44
C VAL A 224 14.91 12.96 2.56
N VAL A 225 13.64 13.35 2.48
CA VAL A 225 13.22 14.76 2.60
C VAL A 225 13.57 15.31 3.98
N ARG A 226 13.30 14.56 5.05
CA ARG A 226 13.64 14.96 6.43
C ARG A 226 15.15 15.16 6.61
N ASN A 227 15.97 14.23 6.09
CA ASN A 227 17.42 14.29 6.20
C ASN A 227 18.02 15.46 5.41
N ALA A 228 17.37 15.89 4.33
CA ALA A 228 17.72 17.10 3.59
C ALA A 228 17.25 18.41 4.29
N GLY A 229 16.59 18.31 5.45
CA GLY A 229 16.09 19.45 6.23
C GLY A 229 14.68 19.90 5.83
N GLY A 230 13.96 19.15 5.01
CA GLY A 230 12.58 19.46 4.64
C GLY A 230 11.63 19.40 5.85
N ALA A 231 10.71 20.35 5.92
CA ALA A 231 9.73 20.46 6.99
C ALA A 231 8.46 19.63 6.75
N GLY A 232 8.19 19.25 5.48
CA GLY A 232 7.09 18.37 5.12
C GLY A 232 7.20 17.88 3.68
N MET A 233 6.32 16.96 3.31
CA MET A 233 6.27 16.40 1.95
C MET A 233 4.84 16.29 1.41
N ILE A 234 4.67 16.57 0.12
CA ILE A 234 3.43 16.23 -0.61
C ILE A 234 3.79 15.09 -1.55
N LEU A 235 3.17 13.92 -1.35
CA LEU A 235 3.33 12.78 -2.24
C LEU A 235 2.28 12.83 -3.34
N MET A 236 2.76 12.85 -4.57
CA MET A 236 1.95 12.89 -5.78
C MET A 236 1.71 11.47 -6.26
N ASN A 237 0.44 11.12 -6.38
CA ASN A 237 0.04 9.88 -7.04
C ASN A 237 0.29 9.93 -8.55
N PHE A 238 0.40 8.77 -9.21
CA PHE A 238 0.42 8.71 -10.68
C PHE A 238 -0.98 8.55 -11.27
N GLU A 239 -1.10 8.89 -12.55
CA GLU A 239 -2.34 8.79 -13.34
C GLU A 239 -3.04 7.43 -13.22
N ARG A 240 -2.26 6.34 -13.30
CA ARG A 240 -2.77 4.97 -13.23
C ARG A 240 -3.45 4.61 -11.89
N LEU A 241 -3.06 5.27 -10.80
CA LEU A 241 -3.62 5.04 -9.47
C LEU A 241 -4.73 6.06 -9.14
N GLY A 242 -4.77 7.21 -9.81
CA GLY A 242 -5.93 8.09 -9.74
C GLY A 242 -6.17 8.70 -8.36
N TYR A 243 -7.33 8.37 -7.77
CA TYR A 243 -7.79 8.84 -6.46
C TYR A 243 -7.33 7.99 -5.28
N THR A 244 -6.65 6.88 -5.56
CA THR A 244 -6.04 6.02 -4.55
C THR A 244 -4.99 6.79 -3.75
N THR A 245 -5.10 6.79 -2.43
CA THR A 245 -4.12 7.38 -1.52
C THR A 245 -3.80 6.39 -0.40
N PHE A 246 -2.62 6.54 0.20
CA PHE A 246 -2.14 5.69 1.29
C PHE A 246 -1.87 6.52 2.53
N SER A 247 -2.34 6.03 3.68
CA SER A 247 -2.11 6.65 4.98
C SER A 247 -0.81 6.13 5.60
N ASP A 248 0.32 6.39 4.95
CA ASP A 248 1.63 5.87 5.39
C ASP A 248 2.11 6.56 6.70
N ALA A 249 2.84 5.81 7.53
CA ALA A 249 3.44 6.29 8.77
C ALA A 249 4.82 6.95 8.50
N HIS A 250 4.79 8.15 7.93
CA HIS A 250 6.00 8.87 7.52
C HIS A 250 6.87 9.38 8.69
N HIS A 251 8.12 9.73 8.38
CA HIS A 251 9.08 10.30 9.35
C HIS A 251 8.99 11.83 9.52
N LEU A 252 8.13 12.50 8.75
CA LEU A 252 7.86 13.94 8.77
C LEU A 252 6.38 14.16 8.38
N PRO A 253 5.82 15.38 8.54
CA PRO A 253 4.49 15.70 8.04
C PRO A 253 4.35 15.42 6.54
N VAL A 254 3.42 14.56 6.15
CA VAL A 254 3.14 14.25 4.74
C VAL A 254 1.67 14.32 4.43
N SER A 255 1.35 14.62 3.17
CA SER A 255 0.04 14.37 2.59
C SER A 255 0.21 13.66 1.26
N HIS A 256 -0.29 12.42 1.15
CA HIS A 256 -0.42 11.73 -0.13
C HIS A 256 -1.73 12.16 -0.80
N VAL A 257 -1.64 12.82 -1.96
CA VAL A 257 -2.77 13.38 -2.69
C VAL A 257 -3.05 12.62 -3.99
N SER A 258 -4.28 12.69 -4.48
CA SER A 258 -4.67 12.10 -5.75
C SER A 258 -3.88 12.66 -6.93
N TYR A 259 -3.84 11.95 -8.05
CA TYR A 259 -3.18 12.43 -9.27
C TYR A 259 -3.80 13.76 -9.75
N LYS A 260 -5.13 13.85 -9.74
CA LYS A 260 -5.86 15.06 -10.17
C LYS A 260 -5.49 16.28 -9.31
N ASP A 261 -5.35 16.08 -8.00
CA ASP A 261 -4.97 17.15 -7.08
C ASP A 261 -3.48 17.49 -7.22
N ALA A 262 -2.63 16.48 -7.41
CA ALA A 262 -1.20 16.66 -7.65
C ALA A 262 -0.92 17.52 -8.89
N ILE A 263 -1.67 17.36 -9.98
CA ILE A 263 -1.54 18.21 -11.17
C ILE A 263 -1.87 19.68 -10.84
N GLN A 264 -2.97 19.93 -10.13
CA GLN A 264 -3.36 21.29 -9.74
C GLN A 264 -2.33 21.94 -8.81
N ILE A 265 -1.78 21.18 -7.85
CA ILE A 265 -0.71 21.67 -6.97
C ILE A 265 0.56 21.98 -7.79
N LYS A 266 0.91 21.12 -8.75
CA LYS A 266 2.06 21.36 -9.64
C LYS A 266 1.88 22.62 -10.49
N ASP A 267 0.69 22.83 -11.05
CA ASP A 267 0.37 24.03 -11.84
C ASP A 267 0.44 25.30 -10.98
N TYR A 268 0.02 25.22 -9.72
CA TYR A 268 0.18 26.31 -8.75
C TYR A 268 1.66 26.62 -8.48
N ILE A 269 2.52 25.61 -8.34
CA ILE A 269 3.97 25.82 -8.13
C ILE A 269 4.59 26.54 -9.34
N ILE A 270 4.18 26.19 -10.57
CA ILE A 270 4.74 26.76 -11.80
C ILE A 270 4.24 28.20 -12.04
N SER A 271 2.97 28.47 -11.71
CA SER A 271 2.33 29.77 -11.97
C SER A 271 2.61 30.83 -10.91
N ASN A 272 3.25 30.47 -9.78
CA ASN A 272 3.51 31.38 -8.68
C ASN A 272 5.03 31.53 -8.44
N SER A 273 5.50 32.76 -8.27
CA SER A 273 6.91 33.05 -7.99
C SER A 273 7.33 32.71 -6.55
N THR A 274 6.37 32.65 -5.62
CA THR A 274 6.59 32.32 -4.21
C THR A 274 5.52 31.34 -3.70
N PRO A 275 5.46 30.13 -4.27
CA PRO A 275 4.45 29.15 -3.91
C PRO A 275 4.61 28.75 -2.43
N THR A 276 3.49 28.71 -1.72
CA THR A 276 3.45 28.29 -0.31
C THR A 276 2.34 27.28 -0.10
N ALA A 277 2.52 26.44 0.92
CA ALA A 277 1.49 25.51 1.36
C ALA A 277 1.59 25.25 2.86
N LYS A 278 0.54 24.64 3.39
CA LYS A 278 0.44 24.15 4.75
C LYS A 278 -0.22 22.77 4.72
N ILE A 279 0.23 21.86 5.57
CA ILE A 279 -0.42 20.57 5.81
C ILE A 279 -1.12 20.63 7.16
N THR A 280 -2.41 20.28 7.18
CA THR A 280 -3.22 20.19 8.39
C THR A 280 -3.74 18.77 8.55
N PHE A 281 -3.84 18.31 9.79
CA PHE A 281 -4.20 16.93 10.09
C PHE A 281 -5.57 16.89 10.74
N GLY A 282 -6.43 16.01 10.22
CA GLY A 282 -7.84 15.90 10.61
C GLY A 282 -8.16 14.61 11.35
N GLY A 283 -7.17 13.81 11.71
CA GLY A 283 -7.36 12.51 12.33
C GLY A 283 -8.06 11.50 11.42
N THR A 284 -8.65 10.49 12.06
CA THR A 284 -9.49 9.49 11.39
C THR A 284 -10.90 10.02 11.23
N ILE A 285 -11.42 9.97 10.01
CA ILE A 285 -12.78 10.37 9.66
C ILE A 285 -13.50 9.23 8.95
N PHE A 286 -14.83 9.21 9.06
CA PHE A 286 -15.74 8.21 8.48
C PHE A 286 -16.75 8.88 7.54
N ASP A 287 -17.66 8.11 6.96
CA ASP A 287 -18.73 8.57 6.07
C ASP A 287 -18.22 9.28 4.79
N ILE A 288 -17.06 8.86 4.28
CA ILE A 288 -16.53 9.37 3.02
C ILE A 288 -17.19 8.66 1.83
N HIS A 289 -17.81 9.46 0.96
CA HIS A 289 -18.46 8.99 -0.27
C HIS A 289 -17.80 9.56 -1.54
N PRO A 290 -17.80 8.81 -2.66
CA PRO A 290 -18.34 7.46 -2.82
C PRO A 290 -17.44 6.38 -2.18
N SER A 291 -18.08 5.39 -1.54
CA SER A 291 -17.45 4.21 -0.94
C SER A 291 -18.46 3.03 -0.92
N PRO A 292 -18.03 1.78 -1.21
CA PRO A 292 -16.68 1.43 -1.68
C PRO A 292 -16.43 1.92 -3.11
N HIS A 293 -15.18 2.24 -3.43
CA HIS A 293 -14.75 2.41 -4.82
C HIS A 293 -13.53 1.56 -5.13
N TRP A 294 -13.37 1.17 -6.39
CA TRP A 294 -12.19 0.45 -6.83
C TRP A 294 -10.93 1.29 -6.63
N HIS A 295 -9.85 0.63 -6.29
CA HIS A 295 -8.56 1.24 -6.01
C HIS A 295 -7.80 1.66 -7.29
N THR A 296 -8.48 2.20 -8.32
CA THR A 296 -7.87 2.82 -9.53
C THR A 296 -8.83 3.78 -10.24
N SER A 297 -8.30 4.60 -11.16
CA SER A 297 -8.98 5.75 -11.81
C SER A 297 -10.02 5.44 -12.89
N HIS A 298 -10.11 4.22 -13.41
CA HIS A 298 -10.82 4.00 -14.68
C HIS A 298 -12.18 3.29 -14.48
N PRO A 299 -13.31 3.95 -14.84
CA PRO A 299 -14.64 3.32 -14.80
C PRO A 299 -14.81 2.19 -15.83
N GLU A 300 -13.93 2.10 -16.84
CA GLU A 300 -13.94 1.07 -17.89
C GLU A 300 -12.81 0.03 -17.75
N ALA A 301 -11.90 0.23 -16.80
CA ALA A 301 -10.85 -0.75 -16.54
C ALA A 301 -11.45 -1.95 -15.80
N ARG A 302 -11.31 -3.14 -16.38
CA ARG A 302 -11.55 -4.39 -15.64
C ARG A 302 -10.64 -4.41 -14.40
N PRO A 303 -11.15 -4.96 -13.29
CA PRO A 303 -10.64 -4.67 -11.95
C PRO A 303 -9.14 -4.89 -11.85
N SER A 304 -8.49 -3.87 -11.31
CA SER A 304 -7.13 -3.93 -10.84
C SER A 304 -7.17 -3.70 -9.34
N ILE A 305 -6.58 -4.65 -8.65
CA ILE A 305 -7.05 -5.08 -7.37
C ILE A 305 -5.88 -4.95 -6.42
N MET A 306 -6.02 -4.11 -5.40
CA MET A 306 -5.09 -4.16 -4.29
C MET A 306 -5.24 -5.51 -3.57
N GLU A 307 -4.16 -6.08 -3.06
CA GLU A 307 -4.24 -7.04 -1.97
C GLU A 307 -5.01 -6.36 -0.84
N ILE A 308 -5.90 -7.11 -0.19
CA ILE A 308 -6.33 -6.74 1.15
C ILE A 308 -5.04 -6.77 1.96
N LEU A 309 -4.42 -5.59 2.13
CA LEU A 309 -3.33 -5.40 3.08
C LEU A 309 -3.89 -5.83 4.41
#